data_AF-A0A2D6P6J7-F1
#
_entry.id   AF-A0A2D6P6J7-F1
#
_cell.length_a   1.000
_cell.length_b   1.000
_cell.length_c   1.000
_cell.angle_alpha   90.00
_cell.angle_beta   90.00
_cell.angle_gamma   90.00
#
_symmetry.space_group_name_H-M   'P 1'
#
loop_
_entity.id
_entity.type
_entity.pdbx_description
1 polymer ?
#
loop_
_entity_poly.entity_id
_entity_poly.type
_entity_poly.pdbx_seq_one_letter_code
_entity_poly.pdbx_strand_id
1 'polypeptide(L)'
;MIKLKYLLDENRAMTPMKQSEWYPAHTRDALAWTLTHNYVPIYPKTMEQVIGKTRVNSFHVTSPQNIESLGKIIGKKKSISTFTKANKSSPLAKGRGVQTGTGGVIFHVDGILLARQYMDFDTVPDRTGRRWVMGRYVFGDPMIVPSAMKKAKMPDHQKWRNIEYEIEEKHDMSDYDSYKDYDAAIKKELAPIVAKHIKKYIDITNKLLKKYKKDVVQNLAQPSKKTSAWWNELIIYDTKVVDVFVLKRVYDDYYFQKDKTYEPSDGRSKEAYKKILLKYVPESKITVGSPAQFRKWYNARQGEITLDDH
;
A
#
# COMPACT_ATOMS: atom_id res chain seq x y z
N MET A 1 -14.83 -11.97 -2.70
CA MET A 1 -15.36 -11.19 -3.84
C MET A 1 -15.62 -9.80 -3.29
N ILE A 2 -14.93 -8.75 -3.76
CA ILE A 2 -15.20 -7.39 -3.28
C ILE A 2 -16.57 -7.02 -3.86
N LYS A 3 -17.57 -6.77 -3.00
CA LYS A 3 -18.92 -6.40 -3.46
C LYS A 3 -18.84 -5.06 -4.19
N LEU A 4 -19.61 -4.90 -5.27
CA LEU A 4 -19.66 -3.68 -6.10
C LEU A 4 -19.87 -2.42 -5.25
N LYS A 5 -20.65 -2.50 -4.16
CA LYS A 5 -20.86 -1.40 -3.21
C LYS A 5 -19.60 -0.84 -2.54
N TYR A 6 -18.52 -1.63 -2.42
CA TYR A 6 -17.24 -1.16 -1.89
C TYR A 6 -16.36 -0.46 -2.95
N LEU A 7 -16.73 -0.56 -4.24
CA LEU A 7 -16.20 0.31 -5.31
C LEU A 7 -16.97 1.65 -5.37
N LEU A 8 -18.22 1.67 -4.88
CA LEU A 8 -19.09 2.86 -4.89
C LEU A 8 -18.74 3.88 -3.79
N ASP A 9 -17.89 3.51 -2.83
CA ASP A 9 -17.45 4.40 -1.72
C ASP A 9 -16.15 5.17 -2.05
N GLU A 10 -15.73 5.16 -3.33
CA GLU A 10 -14.66 6.01 -3.85
C GLU A 10 -15.20 7.39 -4.22
N ASN A 11 -15.85 8.04 -3.25
CA ASN A 11 -16.56 9.31 -3.42
C ASN A 11 -15.61 10.52 -3.53
N ARG A 12 -14.58 10.44 -4.39
CA ARG A 12 -13.69 11.56 -4.74
C ARG A 12 -13.22 11.43 -6.19
N ALA A 13 -14.00 11.98 -7.12
CA ALA A 13 -13.39 12.56 -8.29
C ALA A 13 -12.55 13.77 -7.83
N MET A 14 -11.25 13.73 -8.11
CA MET A 14 -10.28 14.84 -8.11
C MET A 14 -10.21 15.81 -6.87
N THR A 15 -9.96 15.27 -5.66
CA THR A 15 -9.33 15.90 -4.44
C THR A 15 -9.97 17.15 -3.78
N PRO A 16 -9.83 17.44 -2.45
CA PRO A 16 -9.01 16.82 -1.40
C PRO A 16 -9.79 16.17 -0.22
N MET A 17 -9.15 15.13 0.34
CA MET A 17 -9.16 14.62 1.72
C MET A 17 -10.27 14.97 2.74
N LYS A 18 -10.91 13.94 3.31
CA LYS A 18 -11.11 13.86 4.77
C LYS A 18 -9.74 13.60 5.38
N GLN A 19 -9.11 14.62 5.97
CA GLN A 19 -7.76 14.55 6.59
C GLN A 19 -7.72 13.83 7.96
N SER A 20 -8.77 13.13 8.39
CA SER A 20 -8.82 12.52 9.73
C SER A 20 -8.50 11.02 9.79
N GLU A 21 -8.24 10.36 8.65
CA GLU A 21 -7.93 8.93 8.62
C GLU A 21 -6.57 8.67 7.95
N TRP A 22 -5.70 7.95 8.66
CA TRP A 22 -4.41 7.50 8.14
C TRP A 22 -4.61 6.55 6.96
N TYR A 23 -4.34 7.04 5.75
CA TYR A 23 -4.06 6.26 4.56
C TYR A 23 -2.54 6.29 4.33
N PRO A 24 -1.91 5.21 3.84
CA PRO A 24 -0.50 5.24 3.43
C PRO A 24 -0.29 6.41 2.46
N ALA A 25 0.83 7.13 2.61
CA ALA A 25 1.18 8.21 1.70
C ALA A 25 1.10 7.70 0.25
N HIS A 26 0.55 8.54 -0.62
CA HIS A 26 0.25 8.28 -2.04
C HIS A 26 -1.05 7.55 -2.39
N THR A 27 -1.98 7.29 -1.47
CA THR A 27 -3.30 6.73 -1.86
C THR A 27 -4.01 7.63 -2.89
N ARG A 28 -4.09 7.19 -4.15
CA ARG A 28 -4.87 7.84 -5.23
C ARG A 28 -6.17 7.07 -5.47
N ASP A 29 -7.20 7.77 -5.94
CA ASP A 29 -8.48 7.17 -6.32
C ASP A 29 -8.30 6.20 -7.50
N ALA A 30 -9.04 5.07 -7.51
CA ALA A 30 -8.83 4.04 -8.52
C ALA A 30 -9.05 4.59 -9.93
N LEU A 31 -10.03 5.49 -10.09
CA LEU A 31 -10.28 6.19 -11.35
C LEU A 31 -9.01 6.84 -11.91
N ALA A 32 -8.27 7.61 -11.09
CA ALA A 32 -7.05 8.27 -11.53
C ALA A 32 -6.02 7.27 -12.06
N TRP A 33 -5.86 6.12 -11.40
CA TRP A 33 -4.99 5.05 -11.90
C TRP A 33 -5.47 4.48 -13.23
N THR A 34 -6.78 4.24 -13.35
CA THR A 34 -7.36 3.69 -14.59
C THR A 34 -7.19 4.61 -15.79
N LEU A 35 -7.17 5.94 -15.60
CA LEU A 35 -7.04 6.92 -16.69
C LEU A 35 -5.61 7.05 -17.22
N THR A 36 -4.60 6.60 -16.46
CA THR A 36 -3.20 6.57 -16.93
C THR A 36 -2.92 5.45 -17.94
N HIS A 37 -3.75 4.41 -17.96
CA HIS A 37 -3.61 3.20 -18.79
C HIS A 37 -2.30 2.43 -18.57
N ASN A 38 -1.57 2.70 -17.48
CA ASN A 38 -0.24 2.14 -17.22
C ASN A 38 -0.19 1.20 -16.02
N TYR A 39 -1.23 1.14 -15.18
CA TYR A 39 -1.19 0.41 -13.92
C TYR A 39 -2.13 -0.78 -13.91
N VAL A 40 -1.76 -1.79 -13.13
CA VAL A 40 -2.52 -3.02 -12.91
C VAL A 40 -2.89 -3.10 -11.43
N PRO A 41 -4.18 -3.19 -11.09
CA PRO A 41 -4.60 -3.45 -9.73
C PRO A 41 -4.43 -4.93 -9.40
N ILE A 42 -3.57 -5.25 -8.44
CA ILE A 42 -3.36 -6.60 -7.92
C ILE A 42 -4.01 -6.74 -6.54
N TYR A 43 -4.61 -7.90 -6.31
CA TYR A 43 -5.28 -8.23 -5.05
C TYR A 43 -5.28 -9.76 -4.84
N PRO A 44 -5.40 -10.23 -3.58
CA PRO A 44 -5.15 -11.62 -3.21
C PRO A 44 -5.82 -12.65 -4.12
N LYS A 45 -7.14 -12.56 -4.32
CA LYS A 45 -7.89 -13.57 -5.09
C LYS A 45 -7.37 -13.73 -6.53
N THR A 46 -7.05 -12.65 -7.25
CA THR A 46 -6.52 -12.78 -8.61
C THR A 46 -5.09 -13.30 -8.58
N MET A 47 -4.23 -12.76 -7.72
CA MET A 47 -2.83 -13.17 -7.66
C MET A 47 -2.67 -14.61 -7.22
N GLU A 48 -3.48 -15.11 -6.28
CA GLU A 48 -3.50 -16.53 -5.90
C GLU A 48 -3.76 -17.45 -7.10
N GLN A 49 -4.60 -17.05 -8.07
CA GLN A 49 -4.87 -17.82 -9.29
C GLN A 49 -3.71 -17.77 -10.30
N VAL A 50 -2.92 -16.69 -10.28
CA VAL A 50 -1.88 -16.40 -11.28
C VAL A 50 -0.51 -16.86 -10.79
N ILE A 51 -0.14 -16.57 -9.55
CA ILE A 51 1.19 -16.88 -8.99
C ILE A 51 1.16 -17.93 -7.87
N GLY A 52 -0.03 -18.41 -7.48
CA GLY A 52 -0.19 -19.35 -6.37
C GLY A 52 -0.10 -18.68 -5.00
N LYS A 53 0.05 -19.50 -3.95
CA LYS A 53 0.25 -19.04 -2.57
C LYS A 53 1.65 -19.38 -2.12
N THR A 54 2.48 -18.35 -2.02
CA THR A 54 3.84 -18.46 -1.47
C THR A 54 3.91 -17.68 -0.19
N ARG A 55 4.16 -18.36 0.92
CA ARG A 55 4.35 -17.72 2.23
C ARG A 55 5.80 -17.26 2.36
N VAL A 56 6.01 -16.05 2.87
CA VAL A 56 7.32 -15.41 2.96
C VAL A 56 7.49 -14.68 4.28
N ASN A 57 8.71 -14.70 4.78
CA ASN A 57 9.16 -13.81 5.84
C ASN A 57 9.76 -12.53 5.24
N SER A 58 9.49 -11.42 5.88
CA SER A 58 9.95 -10.09 5.46
C SER A 58 9.94 -9.13 6.63
N PHE A 59 10.39 -7.91 6.40
CA PHE A 59 10.50 -6.89 7.43
C PHE A 59 9.71 -5.64 7.08
N HIS A 60 9.17 -5.00 8.11
CA HIS A 60 8.52 -3.70 8.00
C HIS A 60 9.03 -2.78 9.12
N VAL A 61 9.42 -1.56 8.76
CA VAL A 61 9.85 -0.55 9.72
C VAL A 61 8.77 0.51 9.85
N THR A 62 8.41 0.84 11.09
CA THR A 62 7.49 1.94 11.37
C THR A 62 7.92 2.73 12.60
N SER A 63 7.22 3.83 12.85
CA SER A 63 7.38 4.68 14.02
C SER A 63 6.37 4.29 15.12
N PRO A 64 6.65 4.55 16.40
CA PRO A 64 5.77 4.14 17.51
C PRO A 64 4.31 4.59 17.35
N GLN A 65 4.10 5.80 16.85
CA GLN A 65 2.79 6.41 16.60
C GLN A 65 1.91 5.55 15.68
N ASN A 66 2.52 4.76 14.81
CA ASN A 66 1.82 3.97 13.81
C ASN A 66 1.54 2.52 14.26
N ILE A 67 1.97 2.09 15.45
CA ILE A 67 1.73 0.73 15.95
C ILE A 67 0.21 0.45 16.02
N GLU A 68 -0.60 1.45 16.37
CA GLU A 68 -2.06 1.33 16.39
C GLU A 68 -2.66 0.89 15.04
N SER A 69 -1.98 1.21 13.92
CA SER A 69 -2.44 0.86 12.58
C SER A 69 -2.33 -0.64 12.27
N LEU A 70 -1.55 -1.40 13.06
CA LEU A 70 -1.34 -2.83 12.85
C LEU A 70 -2.64 -3.63 12.90
N GLY A 71 -3.59 -3.26 13.75
CA GLY A 71 -4.91 -3.90 13.83
C GLY A 71 -5.74 -3.75 12.54
N LYS A 72 -5.36 -2.84 11.63
CA LYS A 72 -5.97 -2.70 10.30
C LYS A 72 -5.35 -3.64 9.25
N ILE A 73 -4.24 -4.32 9.59
CA ILE A 73 -3.44 -5.12 8.67
C ILE A 73 -3.35 -6.58 9.13
N ILE A 74 -3.00 -6.81 10.39
CA ILE A 74 -2.73 -8.16 10.92
C ILE A 74 -3.98 -9.04 10.81
N GLY A 75 -3.82 -10.25 10.27
CA GLY A 75 -4.91 -11.21 10.05
C GLY A 75 -5.97 -10.76 9.04
N LYS A 76 -5.72 -9.69 8.28
CA LYS A 76 -6.63 -9.15 7.26
C LYS A 76 -6.06 -9.36 5.86
N LYS A 77 -6.93 -9.21 4.85
CA LYS A 77 -6.56 -9.29 3.43
C LYS A 77 -5.90 -8.01 2.88
N LYS A 78 -5.69 -7.01 3.74
CA LYS A 78 -5.01 -5.77 3.36
C LYS A 78 -3.53 -6.06 3.18
N SER A 79 -2.96 -5.56 2.09
CA SER A 79 -1.55 -5.77 1.80
C SER A 79 -0.67 -4.66 2.36
N ILE A 80 0.57 -5.02 2.69
CA ILE A 80 1.62 -4.08 3.11
C ILE A 80 2.87 -4.24 2.27
N SER A 81 3.61 -3.15 2.14
CA SER A 81 4.94 -3.12 1.58
C SER A 81 5.95 -3.47 2.66
N THR A 82 6.88 -4.34 2.32
CA THR A 82 7.90 -4.95 3.19
C THR A 82 9.18 -5.13 2.38
N PHE A 83 10.27 -5.53 3.03
CA PHE A 83 11.55 -5.76 2.37
C PHE A 83 12.26 -6.96 3.01
N THR A 84 13.21 -7.53 2.27
CA THR A 84 14.15 -8.55 2.77
C THR A 84 15.60 -8.19 2.51
N LYS A 85 15.85 -7.16 1.69
CA LYS A 85 17.17 -6.62 1.37
C LYS A 85 17.16 -5.11 1.57
N ALA A 86 18.18 -4.60 2.25
CA ALA A 86 18.39 -3.17 2.39
C ALA A 86 19.89 -2.86 2.29
N ASN A 87 20.25 -1.90 1.45
CA ASN A 87 21.60 -1.40 1.35
C ASN A 87 22.05 -0.79 2.69
N LYS A 88 23.30 -0.99 3.08
CA LYS A 88 23.89 -0.48 4.33
C LYS A 88 23.67 1.03 4.54
N SER A 89 23.67 1.80 3.45
CA SER A 89 23.46 3.25 3.44
C SER A 89 21.98 3.63 3.60
N SER A 90 21.05 2.72 3.27
CA SER A 90 19.60 2.93 3.35
C SER A 90 19.11 3.23 4.78
N PRO A 91 18.06 4.07 4.94
CA PRO A 91 17.35 4.23 6.21
C PRO A 91 16.88 2.89 6.81
N LEU A 92 16.45 1.93 5.99
CA LEU A 92 15.91 0.65 6.45
C LEU A 92 16.98 -0.20 7.16
N ALA A 93 18.21 -0.21 6.65
CA ALA A 93 19.36 -0.87 7.29
C ALA A 93 19.76 -0.26 8.65
N LYS A 94 19.26 0.95 8.93
CA LYS A 94 19.44 1.69 10.18
C LYS A 94 18.19 1.64 11.08
N GLY A 95 17.17 0.86 10.69
CA GLY A 95 15.90 0.75 11.42
C GLY A 95 15.04 2.01 11.34
N ARG A 96 15.19 2.82 10.28
CA ARG A 96 14.39 4.02 10.00
C ARG A 96 13.43 3.77 8.84
N GLY A 97 12.22 4.28 8.92
CA GLY A 97 11.25 4.26 7.83
C GLY A 97 11.64 5.24 6.74
N VAL A 98 11.33 4.88 5.49
CA VAL A 98 11.67 5.67 4.29
C VAL A 98 10.92 7.00 4.29
N GLN A 99 9.59 6.97 4.49
CA GLN A 99 8.73 8.16 4.38
C GLN A 99 8.74 9.03 5.63
N THR A 100 8.80 8.42 6.81
CA THR A 100 8.68 9.18 8.06
C THR A 100 9.99 9.83 8.47
N GLY A 101 11.13 9.41 7.89
CA GLY A 101 12.48 9.76 8.34
C GLY A 101 12.79 9.29 9.78
N THR A 102 11.78 8.92 10.55
CA THR A 102 11.84 8.36 11.91
C THR A 102 11.63 6.85 11.82
N GLY A 103 11.47 6.16 12.94
CA GLY A 103 11.27 4.72 12.97
C GLY A 103 11.85 4.15 14.24
N GLY A 104 12.23 2.88 14.19
CA GLY A 104 12.84 2.18 15.30
C GLY A 104 11.92 1.16 15.95
N VAL A 105 10.79 0.84 15.31
CA VAL A 105 10.01 -0.37 15.58
C VAL A 105 10.04 -1.19 14.30
N ILE A 106 10.74 -2.33 14.34
CA ILE A 106 10.97 -3.19 13.18
C ILE A 106 10.26 -4.51 13.42
N PHE A 107 9.27 -4.79 12.58
CA PHE A 107 8.52 -6.04 12.61
C PHE A 107 9.17 -7.02 11.65
N HIS A 108 9.46 -8.22 12.14
CA HIS A 108 9.65 -9.39 11.29
C HIS A 108 8.29 -10.06 11.15
N VAL A 109 7.83 -10.15 9.92
CA VAL A 109 6.47 -10.53 9.58
C VAL A 109 6.46 -11.68 8.60
N ASP A 110 5.44 -12.52 8.77
CA ASP A 110 5.14 -13.65 7.92
C ASP A 110 3.82 -13.36 7.18
N GLY A 111 3.75 -13.64 5.89
CA GLY A 111 2.55 -13.38 5.09
C GLY A 111 2.59 -14.05 3.72
N ILE A 112 1.49 -13.95 2.98
CA ILE A 112 1.39 -14.50 1.64
C ILE A 112 1.81 -13.44 0.63
N LEU A 113 2.70 -13.81 -0.28
CA LEU A 113 3.21 -12.97 -1.34
C LEU A 113 2.09 -12.52 -2.29
N LEU A 114 2.01 -11.23 -2.54
CA LEU A 114 1.21 -10.62 -3.59
C LEU A 114 2.05 -10.24 -4.81
N ALA A 115 3.24 -9.67 -4.57
CA ALA A 115 4.25 -9.34 -5.58
C ALA A 115 5.61 -9.10 -4.91
N ARG A 116 6.71 -9.19 -5.66
CA ARG A 116 8.03 -8.72 -5.24
C ARG A 116 8.83 -8.18 -6.41
N GLN A 117 9.78 -7.30 -6.10
CA GLN A 117 10.84 -6.87 -7.01
C GLN A 117 12.18 -6.80 -6.28
N TYR A 118 13.27 -6.72 -7.04
CA TYR A 118 14.63 -6.55 -6.50
C TYR A 118 14.91 -5.12 -6.02
N MET A 119 14.07 -4.18 -6.44
CA MET A 119 14.10 -2.76 -6.12
C MET A 119 12.73 -2.33 -5.60
N ASP A 120 12.68 -1.14 -5.00
CA ASP A 120 11.42 -0.41 -4.82
C ASP A 120 10.75 -0.20 -6.19
N PHE A 121 9.45 -0.45 -6.29
CA PHE A 121 8.72 -0.39 -7.56
C PHE A 121 7.40 0.37 -7.45
N ASP A 122 7.39 1.35 -6.53
CA ASP A 122 6.40 2.40 -6.36
C ASP A 122 4.95 1.90 -6.25
N THR A 123 4.74 0.82 -5.50
CA THR A 123 3.39 0.26 -5.36
C THR A 123 2.53 1.09 -4.41
N VAL A 124 1.28 1.34 -4.80
CA VAL A 124 0.36 2.17 -4.02
C VAL A 124 -0.97 1.46 -3.79
N PRO A 125 -1.49 1.40 -2.55
CA PRO A 125 -2.84 0.90 -2.31
C PRO A 125 -3.91 1.94 -2.69
N ASP A 126 -5.02 1.51 -3.30
CA ASP A 126 -6.24 2.33 -3.35
C ASP A 126 -7.03 2.24 -2.02
N ARG A 127 -8.13 3.00 -1.93
CA ARG A 127 -9.00 3.05 -0.74
C ARG A 127 -9.62 1.70 -0.38
N THR A 128 -9.80 0.83 -1.37
CA THR A 128 -10.34 -0.53 -1.17
C THR A 128 -9.25 -1.54 -0.79
N GLY A 129 -7.98 -1.13 -0.83
CA GLY A 129 -6.82 -1.94 -0.48
C GLY A 129 -6.22 -2.75 -1.62
N ARG A 130 -6.62 -2.52 -2.89
CA ARG A 130 -5.91 -3.11 -4.04
C ARG A 130 -4.61 -2.36 -4.25
N ARG A 131 -3.53 -3.07 -4.57
CA ARG A 131 -2.23 -2.47 -4.87
C ARG A 131 -2.13 -2.21 -6.36
N TRP A 132 -1.79 -1.00 -6.75
CA TRP A 132 -1.57 -0.62 -8.13
C TRP A 132 -0.08 -0.71 -8.44
N VAL A 133 0.25 -1.45 -9.50
CA VAL A 133 1.63 -1.71 -9.95
C VAL A 133 1.74 -1.33 -11.42
N MET A 134 2.81 -0.64 -11.81
CA MET A 134 3.02 -0.31 -13.22
C MET A 134 3.13 -1.58 -14.08
N GLY A 135 2.48 -1.57 -15.25
CA GLY A 135 2.40 -2.69 -16.17
C GLY A 135 3.77 -3.21 -16.60
N ARG A 136 4.80 -2.35 -16.72
CA ARG A 136 6.18 -2.76 -17.01
C ARG A 136 6.76 -3.73 -15.98
N TYR A 137 6.44 -3.58 -14.70
CA TYR A 137 6.90 -4.51 -13.66
C TYR A 137 6.08 -5.79 -13.64
N VAL A 138 4.83 -5.74 -14.11
CA VAL A 138 3.93 -6.89 -14.12
C VAL A 138 4.24 -7.80 -15.31
N PHE A 139 4.41 -7.21 -16.50
CA PHE A 139 4.48 -7.94 -17.76
C PHE A 139 5.83 -7.84 -18.48
N GLY A 140 6.76 -6.99 -18.02
CA GLY A 140 8.03 -6.72 -18.71
C GLY A 140 7.90 -5.78 -19.91
N ASP A 141 6.76 -5.79 -20.59
CA ASP A 141 6.43 -4.88 -21.70
C ASP A 141 5.49 -3.74 -21.23
N PRO A 142 5.93 -2.46 -21.29
CA PRO A 142 5.09 -1.32 -20.91
C PRO A 142 3.86 -1.12 -21.81
N MET A 143 3.82 -1.70 -23.02
CA MET A 143 2.75 -1.49 -24.00
C MET A 143 1.56 -2.43 -23.85
N ILE A 144 1.66 -3.50 -23.03
CA ILE A 144 0.57 -4.48 -22.87
C ILE A 144 -0.71 -3.83 -22.31
N VAL A 145 -0.59 -2.99 -21.27
CA VAL A 145 -1.78 -2.33 -20.67
C VAL A 145 -2.33 -1.24 -21.60
N PRO A 146 -1.53 -0.27 -22.08
CA PRO A 146 -2.03 0.76 -22.99
C PRO A 146 -2.69 0.20 -24.26
N SER A 147 -2.10 -0.82 -24.87
CA SER A 147 -2.65 -1.45 -26.08
C SER A 147 -4.00 -2.10 -25.82
N ALA A 148 -4.16 -2.78 -24.68
CA ALA A 148 -5.43 -3.38 -24.30
C ALA A 148 -6.51 -2.33 -24.01
N MET A 149 -6.14 -1.22 -23.35
CA MET A 149 -7.08 -0.12 -23.06
C MET A 149 -7.50 0.62 -24.33
N LYS A 150 -6.57 0.88 -25.25
CA LYS A 150 -6.85 1.43 -26.59
C LYS A 150 -7.81 0.54 -27.38
N LYS A 151 -7.53 -0.78 -27.43
CA LYS A 151 -8.41 -1.77 -28.11
C LYS A 151 -9.81 -1.80 -27.48
N ALA A 152 -9.92 -1.65 -26.16
CA ALA A 152 -11.18 -1.61 -25.44
C ALA A 152 -11.89 -0.25 -25.48
N LYS A 153 -11.31 0.74 -26.17
CA LYS A 153 -11.78 2.14 -26.26
C LYS A 153 -12.03 2.73 -24.87
N MET A 154 -11.13 2.47 -23.91
CA MET A 154 -11.24 3.05 -22.58
C MET A 154 -10.92 4.55 -22.63
N PRO A 155 -11.68 5.40 -21.92
CA PRO A 155 -11.32 6.80 -21.74
C PRO A 155 -9.96 6.95 -21.07
N ASP A 156 -9.11 7.82 -21.62
CA ASP A 156 -7.93 8.37 -20.96
C ASP A 156 -8.32 9.67 -20.24
N HIS A 157 -7.35 10.40 -19.68
CA HIS A 157 -7.61 11.65 -18.98
C HIS A 157 -8.37 12.69 -19.82
N GLN A 158 -8.05 12.85 -21.11
CA GLN A 158 -8.72 13.85 -21.95
C GLN A 158 -10.16 13.45 -22.21
N LYS A 159 -10.39 12.19 -22.59
CA LYS A 159 -11.75 11.68 -22.84
C LYS A 159 -12.60 11.68 -21.58
N TRP A 160 -11.98 11.44 -20.43
CA TRP A 160 -12.68 11.50 -19.15
C TRP A 160 -13.12 12.92 -18.81
N ARG A 161 -12.27 13.93 -19.01
CA ARG A 161 -12.66 15.34 -18.85
C ARG A 161 -13.84 15.72 -19.73
N ASN A 162 -13.88 15.24 -20.98
CA ASN A 162 -15.02 15.51 -21.86
C ASN A 162 -16.32 14.90 -21.30
N ILE A 163 -16.26 13.70 -20.71
CA ILE A 163 -17.42 13.07 -20.04
C ILE A 163 -17.88 13.91 -18.84
N GLU A 164 -16.93 14.44 -18.06
CA GLU A 164 -17.24 15.33 -16.93
C GLU A 164 -17.93 16.61 -17.43
N TYR A 165 -17.38 17.26 -18.46
CA TYR A 165 -17.98 18.46 -19.06
C TYR A 165 -19.37 18.22 -19.64
N GLU A 166 -19.60 17.12 -20.35
CA GLU A 166 -20.92 16.77 -20.90
C GLU A 166 -21.99 16.55 -19.80
N ILE A 167 -21.58 16.25 -18.57
CA ILE A 167 -22.49 16.12 -17.43
C ILE A 167 -22.67 17.47 -16.74
N GLU A 168 -21.58 18.21 -16.55
CA GLU A 168 -21.63 19.57 -15.98
C GLU A 168 -22.53 20.49 -16.83
N GLU A 169 -22.46 20.43 -18.16
CA GLU A 169 -23.30 21.24 -19.07
C GLU A 169 -24.81 20.97 -18.96
N LYS A 170 -25.21 19.84 -18.35
CA LYS A 170 -26.64 19.53 -18.11
C LYS A 170 -27.19 20.19 -16.86
N HIS A 171 -26.34 20.83 -16.07
CA HIS A 171 -26.71 21.46 -14.82
C HIS A 171 -26.38 22.94 -14.88
N ASP A 172 -27.34 23.80 -14.52
CA ASP A 172 -27.07 25.20 -14.25
C ASP A 172 -26.84 25.40 -12.75
N MET A 173 -25.82 26.17 -12.36
CA MET A 173 -25.57 26.49 -10.95
C MET A 173 -26.78 27.17 -10.29
N SER A 174 -27.55 27.95 -11.05
CA SER A 174 -28.73 28.66 -10.56
C SER A 174 -29.89 27.75 -10.15
N ASP A 175 -29.87 26.48 -10.55
CA ASP A 175 -30.85 25.46 -10.14
C ASP A 175 -30.60 24.92 -8.71
N TYR A 176 -29.53 25.36 -8.04
CA TYR A 176 -29.09 24.82 -6.75
C TYR A 176 -28.88 25.89 -5.68
N ASP A 177 -29.24 25.55 -4.44
CA ASP A 177 -29.09 26.46 -3.28
C ASP A 177 -27.62 26.74 -2.93
N SER A 178 -26.69 25.87 -3.34
CA SER A 178 -25.27 26.04 -3.11
C SER A 178 -24.39 25.30 -4.12
N TYR A 179 -23.15 25.76 -4.28
CA TYR A 179 -22.12 25.05 -5.04
C TYR A 179 -21.94 23.59 -4.59
N LYS A 180 -22.13 23.32 -3.29
CA LYS A 180 -22.02 21.97 -2.74
C LYS A 180 -23.15 21.06 -3.24
N ASP A 181 -24.35 21.59 -3.41
CA ASP A 181 -25.50 20.83 -3.88
C ASP A 181 -25.42 20.59 -5.40
N TYR A 182 -24.95 21.59 -6.16
CA TYR A 182 -24.59 21.46 -7.58
C TYR A 182 -23.54 20.37 -7.80
N ASP A 183 -22.42 20.44 -7.08
CA ASP A 183 -21.33 19.46 -7.14
C ASP A 183 -21.80 18.06 -6.71
N ALA A 184 -22.70 17.97 -5.71
CA ALA A 184 -23.28 16.69 -5.30
C ALA A 184 -24.17 16.06 -6.39
N ALA A 185 -24.93 16.86 -7.14
CA ALA A 185 -25.75 16.39 -8.25
C ALA A 185 -24.89 15.82 -9.39
N ILE A 186 -23.88 16.57 -9.83
CA ILE A 186 -22.92 16.10 -10.85
C ILE A 186 -22.23 14.81 -10.40
N LYS A 187 -21.78 14.75 -9.14
CA LYS A 187 -21.14 13.55 -8.57
C LYS A 187 -22.08 12.34 -8.58
N LYS A 188 -23.36 12.55 -8.30
CA LYS A 188 -24.37 11.49 -8.32
C LYS A 188 -24.56 10.92 -9.73
N GLU A 189 -24.52 11.76 -10.76
CA GLU A 189 -24.60 11.32 -12.16
C GLU A 189 -23.32 10.64 -12.65
N LEU A 190 -22.15 11.15 -12.26
CA LEU A 190 -20.85 10.55 -12.59
C LEU A 190 -20.62 9.20 -11.91
N ALA A 191 -21.11 9.00 -10.68
CA ALA A 191 -20.88 7.81 -9.86
C ALA A 191 -21.11 6.46 -10.60
N PRO A 192 -22.26 6.21 -11.26
CA PRO A 192 -22.46 4.96 -12.01
C PRO A 192 -21.50 4.81 -13.20
N ILE A 193 -21.10 5.90 -13.84
CA ILE A 193 -20.17 5.91 -14.98
C ILE A 193 -18.75 5.55 -14.50
N VAL A 194 -18.32 6.16 -13.39
CA VAL A 194 -17.06 5.84 -12.70
C VAL A 194 -17.01 4.37 -12.33
N ALA A 195 -18.06 3.85 -11.70
CA ALA A 195 -18.13 2.45 -11.28
C ALA A 195 -18.01 1.50 -12.47
N LYS A 196 -18.69 1.80 -13.59
CA LYS A 196 -18.62 1.01 -14.82
C LYS A 196 -17.22 1.08 -15.45
N HIS A 197 -16.60 2.26 -15.47
CA HIS A 197 -15.23 2.46 -15.97
C HIS A 197 -14.23 1.61 -15.18
N ILE A 198 -14.19 1.77 -13.86
CA ILE A 198 -13.27 1.06 -12.97
C ILE A 198 -13.46 -0.45 -13.10
N LYS A 199 -14.72 -0.93 -13.08
CA LYS A 199 -15.03 -2.35 -13.26
C LYS A 199 -14.48 -2.87 -14.58
N LYS A 200 -14.75 -2.18 -15.70
CA LYS A 200 -14.28 -2.60 -17.03
C LYS A 200 -12.75 -2.64 -17.09
N TYR A 201 -12.07 -1.64 -16.54
CA TYR A 201 -10.61 -1.61 -16.45
C TYR A 201 -10.05 -2.81 -15.68
N ILE A 202 -10.60 -3.08 -14.49
CA ILE A 202 -10.21 -4.22 -13.64
C ILE A 202 -10.47 -5.54 -14.35
N ASP A 203 -11.60 -5.69 -15.05
CA ASP A 203 -11.91 -6.90 -15.81
C ASP A 203 -10.90 -7.14 -16.95
N ILE A 204 -10.49 -6.08 -17.66
CA ILE A 204 -9.46 -6.16 -18.71
C ILE A 204 -8.11 -6.57 -18.09
N THR A 205 -7.67 -5.90 -17.03
CA THR A 205 -6.36 -6.20 -16.41
C THR A 205 -6.32 -7.60 -15.77
N ASN A 206 -7.42 -8.06 -15.17
CA ASN A 206 -7.53 -9.45 -14.69
C ASN A 206 -7.39 -10.48 -15.84
N LYS A 207 -7.92 -10.18 -17.03
CA LYS A 207 -7.72 -11.03 -18.22
C LYS A 207 -6.26 -11.01 -18.67
N LEU A 208 -5.60 -9.85 -18.65
CA LEU A 208 -4.18 -9.74 -18.99
C LEU A 208 -3.31 -10.55 -18.01
N LEU A 209 -3.54 -10.42 -16.70
CA LEU A 209 -2.81 -11.18 -15.68
C LEU A 209 -2.88 -12.70 -15.90
N LYS A 210 -4.05 -13.21 -16.33
CA LYS A 210 -4.23 -14.62 -16.67
C LYS A 210 -3.57 -15.00 -18.00
N LYS A 211 -3.70 -14.15 -19.02
CA LYS A 211 -3.13 -14.37 -20.35
C LYS A 211 -1.60 -14.41 -20.32
N TYR A 212 -0.97 -13.49 -19.58
CA TYR A 212 0.48 -13.34 -19.44
C TYR A 212 1.00 -13.98 -18.15
N LYS A 213 0.35 -15.05 -17.66
CA LYS A 213 0.67 -15.69 -16.37
C LYS A 213 2.16 -16.01 -16.20
N LYS A 214 2.83 -16.49 -17.26
CA LYS A 214 4.25 -16.83 -17.22
C LYS A 214 5.11 -15.60 -16.89
N ASP A 215 4.87 -14.50 -17.60
CA ASP A 215 5.59 -13.23 -17.39
C ASP A 215 5.30 -12.67 -16.00
N VAL A 216 4.04 -12.73 -15.55
CA VAL A 216 3.66 -12.29 -14.19
C VAL A 216 4.39 -13.09 -13.11
N VAL A 217 4.48 -14.42 -13.25
CA VAL A 217 5.22 -15.27 -12.31
C VAL A 217 6.70 -14.91 -12.31
N GLN A 218 7.31 -14.82 -13.49
CA GLN A 218 8.72 -14.48 -13.64
C GLN A 218 9.04 -13.11 -13.03
N ASN A 219 8.21 -12.12 -13.28
CA ASN A 219 8.49 -10.74 -12.90
C ASN A 219 8.10 -10.41 -11.46
N LEU A 220 7.04 -11.01 -10.91
CA LEU A 220 6.48 -10.62 -9.60
C LEU A 220 6.52 -11.70 -8.52
N ALA A 221 6.76 -12.97 -8.86
CA ALA A 221 6.75 -14.04 -7.86
C ALA A 221 8.15 -14.55 -7.51
N GLN A 222 9.04 -14.60 -8.51
CA GLN A 222 10.37 -15.16 -8.33
C GLN A 222 11.29 -14.23 -7.55
N PRO A 223 12.08 -14.74 -6.58
CA PRO A 223 13.15 -13.98 -5.97
C PRO A 223 14.18 -13.58 -7.04
N SER A 224 14.57 -12.31 -7.05
CA SER A 224 15.66 -11.85 -7.90
C SER A 224 17.00 -12.04 -7.18
N LYS A 225 18.03 -12.42 -7.94
CA LYS A 225 19.42 -12.37 -7.48
C LYS A 225 20.00 -10.95 -7.48
N LYS A 226 19.37 -10.02 -8.21
CA LYS A 226 19.80 -8.63 -8.26
C LYS A 226 19.60 -7.96 -6.89
N THR A 227 20.45 -7.00 -6.62
CA THR A 227 20.38 -6.05 -5.52
C THR A 227 20.03 -4.68 -6.10
N SER A 228 19.45 -3.81 -5.28
CA SER A 228 19.32 -2.39 -5.62
C SER A 228 20.27 -1.57 -4.76
N ALA A 229 20.58 -0.35 -5.19
CA ALA A 229 21.34 0.60 -4.39
C ALA A 229 20.62 1.01 -3.07
N TRP A 230 19.35 0.63 -2.90
CA TRP A 230 18.50 1.11 -1.81
C TRP A 230 17.89 -0.04 -1.00
N TRP A 231 16.79 -0.62 -1.48
CA TRP A 231 16.15 -1.80 -0.89
C TRP A 231 15.36 -2.53 -1.97
N ASN A 232 14.96 -3.76 -1.67
CA ASN A 232 13.97 -4.48 -2.45
C ASN A 232 12.57 -4.29 -1.85
N GLU A 233 11.52 -4.56 -2.63
CA GLU A 233 10.15 -4.47 -2.13
C GLU A 233 9.41 -5.79 -2.32
N LEU A 234 8.75 -6.24 -1.25
CA LEU A 234 7.81 -7.35 -1.22
C LEU A 234 6.45 -6.81 -0.76
N ILE A 235 5.41 -7.17 -1.49
CA ILE A 235 4.03 -6.91 -1.11
C ILE A 235 3.45 -8.19 -0.55
N ILE A 236 3.01 -8.17 0.70
CA ILE A 236 2.41 -9.32 1.38
C ILE A 236 1.02 -8.99 1.91
N TYR A 237 0.19 -10.00 2.09
CA TYR A 237 -1.11 -9.93 2.79
C TYR A 237 -1.26 -11.11 3.75
N ASP A 238 -2.36 -11.16 4.52
CA ASP A 238 -2.53 -12.16 5.59
C ASP A 238 -1.34 -12.13 6.58
N THR A 239 -0.94 -10.90 6.90
CA THR A 239 0.28 -10.62 7.67
C THR A 239 0.11 -11.04 9.12
N LYS A 240 1.16 -11.66 9.66
CA LYS A 240 1.33 -12.00 11.07
C LYS A 240 2.66 -11.45 11.55
N VAL A 241 2.71 -11.02 12.80
CA VAL A 241 3.96 -10.63 13.45
C VAL A 241 4.62 -11.88 14.02
N VAL A 242 5.87 -12.13 13.62
CA VAL A 242 6.68 -13.24 14.13
C VAL A 242 7.36 -12.82 15.41
N ASP A 243 8.10 -11.72 15.36
CA ASP A 243 8.75 -11.02 16.46
C ASP A 243 9.15 -9.59 16.06
N VAL A 244 9.63 -8.80 17.03
CA VAL A 244 9.85 -7.35 16.86
C VAL A 244 11.20 -6.95 17.44
N PHE A 245 11.90 -6.06 16.74
CA PHE A 245 13.03 -5.32 17.26
C PHE A 245 12.63 -3.86 17.52
N VAL A 246 12.93 -3.34 18.71
CA VAL A 246 12.75 -1.93 19.05
C VAL A 246 14.11 -1.31 19.31
N LEU A 247 14.43 -0.21 18.62
CA LEU A 247 15.66 0.52 18.89
C LEU A 247 15.62 1.07 20.32
N LYS A 248 16.73 0.98 21.05
CA LYS A 248 16.82 1.41 22.46
C LYS A 248 16.35 2.86 22.66
N ARG A 249 16.73 3.78 21.76
CA ARG A 249 16.25 5.18 21.77
C ARG A 249 14.72 5.34 21.68
N VAL A 250 14.03 4.37 21.08
CA VAL A 250 12.57 4.33 20.98
C VAL A 250 11.99 3.67 22.21
N TYR A 251 12.59 2.57 22.65
CA TYR A 251 12.12 1.85 23.82
C TYR A 251 12.22 2.72 25.08
N ASP A 252 13.29 3.48 25.26
CA ASP A 252 13.49 4.34 26.43
C ASP A 252 12.70 5.66 26.36
N ASP A 253 12.02 5.94 25.24
CA ASP A 253 11.22 7.16 25.07
C ASP A 253 10.04 7.19 26.04
N TYR A 254 9.76 8.38 26.59
CA TYR A 254 8.68 8.57 27.56
C TYR A 254 7.33 8.08 27.04
N TYR A 255 6.97 8.41 25.79
CA TYR A 255 5.68 8.02 25.21
C TYR A 255 5.61 6.53 24.86
N PHE A 256 6.76 5.86 24.72
CA PHE A 256 6.79 4.42 24.51
C PHE A 256 6.51 3.65 25.81
N GLN A 257 7.04 4.12 26.93
CA GLN A 257 6.94 3.43 28.23
C GLN A 257 5.75 3.86 29.08
N LYS A 258 5.42 5.15 29.08
CA LYS A 258 4.46 5.74 30.01
C LYS A 258 3.19 6.17 29.28
N ASP A 259 2.06 5.80 29.87
CA ASP A 259 0.75 6.30 29.43
C ASP A 259 0.75 7.84 29.56
N LYS A 260 0.02 8.51 28.67
CA LYS A 260 -0.27 9.93 28.91
C LYS A 260 -1.20 10.03 30.11
N THR A 261 -0.69 10.49 31.25
CA THR A 261 -1.54 11.02 32.34
C THR A 261 -2.05 12.43 32.04
N TYR A 262 -1.60 13.04 30.95
CA TYR A 262 -2.07 14.36 30.51
C TYR A 262 -3.40 14.21 29.77
N GLU A 263 -4.46 14.81 30.30
CA GLU A 263 -5.71 15.05 29.56
C GLU A 263 -5.36 15.89 28.33
N PRO A 264 -5.43 15.34 27.11
CA PRO A 264 -5.39 16.20 25.94
C PRO A 264 -6.63 17.09 25.99
N SER A 265 -6.61 18.23 25.32
CA SER A 265 -7.76 19.16 25.24
C SER A 265 -9.06 18.53 24.71
N ASP A 266 -9.01 17.27 24.23
CA ASP A 266 -10.13 16.46 23.79
C ASP A 266 -10.56 15.37 24.81
N GLY A 267 -10.00 15.37 26.02
CA GLY A 267 -10.36 14.47 27.13
C GLY A 267 -9.91 13.01 26.98
N ARG A 268 -9.10 12.64 25.97
CA ARG A 268 -8.75 11.23 25.69
C ARG A 268 -7.39 10.81 26.25
N SER A 269 -7.35 9.92 27.23
CA SER A 269 -6.09 9.26 27.61
C SER A 269 -5.50 8.47 26.43
N LYS A 270 -4.18 8.54 26.23
CA LYS A 270 -3.48 7.73 25.20
C LYS A 270 -2.64 6.65 25.87
N GLU A 271 -2.92 5.39 25.51
CA GLU A 271 -2.10 4.24 25.89
C GLU A 271 -0.66 4.40 25.40
N ALA A 272 0.31 3.95 26.21
CA ALA A 272 1.71 3.86 25.87
C ALA A 272 1.93 2.95 24.68
N TYR A 273 2.87 3.30 23.79
CA TYR A 273 3.12 2.49 22.60
C TYR A 273 3.53 1.05 22.91
N LYS A 274 4.22 0.81 24.04
CA LYS A 274 4.50 -0.55 24.54
C LYS A 274 3.22 -1.34 24.79
N LYS A 275 2.22 -0.74 25.45
CA LYS A 275 0.94 -1.40 25.74
C LYS A 275 0.18 -1.74 24.46
N ILE A 276 0.21 -0.84 23.47
CA ILE A 276 -0.38 -1.10 22.15
C ILE A 276 0.38 -2.23 21.42
N LEU A 277 1.71 -2.23 21.47
CA LEU A 277 2.56 -3.25 20.83
C LEU A 277 2.28 -4.65 21.40
N LEU A 278 2.10 -4.75 22.72
CA LEU A 278 1.83 -6.01 23.42
C LEU A 278 0.49 -6.66 23.03
N LYS A 279 -0.42 -5.93 22.37
CA LYS A 279 -1.65 -6.50 21.77
C LYS A 279 -1.35 -7.39 20.56
N TYR A 280 -0.18 -7.25 19.94
CA TYR A 280 0.18 -7.92 18.69
C TYR A 280 1.37 -8.87 18.81
N VAL A 281 2.22 -8.69 19.83
CA VAL A 281 3.42 -9.52 20.05
C VAL A 281 3.67 -9.65 21.56
N PRO A 282 3.93 -10.87 22.09
CA PRO A 282 4.25 -11.03 23.50
C PRO A 282 5.61 -10.41 23.82
N GLU A 283 5.78 -9.97 25.07
CA GLU A 283 7.01 -9.29 25.50
C GLU A 283 8.27 -10.14 25.29
N SER A 284 8.17 -11.46 25.45
CA SER A 284 9.27 -12.41 25.19
C SER A 284 9.77 -12.43 23.74
N LYS A 285 8.99 -11.85 22.81
CA LYS A 285 9.33 -11.72 21.38
C LYS A 285 9.70 -10.29 20.99
N ILE A 286 9.94 -9.42 21.97
CA ILE A 286 10.43 -8.05 21.75
C ILE A 286 11.93 -8.03 22.10
N THR A 287 12.76 -7.78 21.09
CA THR A 287 14.19 -7.51 21.28
C THR A 287 14.42 -6.01 21.32
N VAL A 288 15.20 -5.52 22.28
CA VAL A 288 15.57 -4.10 22.38
C VAL A 288 17.07 -3.94 22.20
N GLY A 289 17.51 -2.94 21.41
CA GLY A 289 18.94 -2.71 21.29
C GLY A 289 19.38 -1.59 20.36
N SER A 290 20.69 -1.50 20.16
CA SER A 290 21.36 -0.56 19.26
C SER A 290 21.14 -0.89 17.78
N PRO A 291 21.43 0.03 16.85
CA PRO A 291 21.41 -0.25 15.41
C PRO A 291 22.34 -1.41 14.99
N ALA A 292 23.44 -1.64 15.70
CA ALA A 292 24.34 -2.76 15.43
C ALA A 292 23.70 -4.11 15.82
N GLN A 293 23.02 -4.15 16.97
CA GLN A 293 22.26 -5.33 17.39
C GLN A 293 21.07 -5.59 16.47
N PHE A 294 20.40 -4.54 15.98
CA PHE A 294 19.35 -4.66 14.96
C PHE A 294 19.86 -5.39 13.72
N ARG A 295 21.01 -4.99 13.15
CA ARG A 295 21.55 -5.64 11.96
C ARG A 295 21.86 -7.13 12.19
N LYS A 296 22.39 -7.49 13.36
CA LYS A 296 22.59 -8.90 13.74
C LYS A 296 21.25 -9.65 13.82
N TRP A 297 20.25 -9.05 14.46
CA TRP A 297 18.91 -9.60 14.58
C TRP A 297 18.21 -9.80 13.23
N TYR A 298 18.37 -8.84 12.31
CA TYR A 298 17.84 -8.85 10.96
C TYR A 298 18.47 -9.95 10.11
N ASN A 299 19.81 -10.06 10.13
CA ASN A 299 20.54 -11.10 9.40
C ASN A 299 20.20 -12.51 9.90
N ALA A 300 20.04 -12.69 11.22
CA ALA A 300 19.61 -13.96 11.81
C ALA A 300 18.21 -14.42 11.35
N ARG A 301 17.41 -13.51 10.79
CA ARG A 301 16.07 -13.74 10.24
C ARG A 301 16.07 -13.71 8.70
N GLN A 302 17.21 -14.02 8.09
CA GLN A 302 17.39 -14.06 6.63
C GLN A 302 17.19 -12.69 5.94
N GLY A 303 17.24 -11.60 6.69
CA GLY A 303 17.40 -10.27 6.12
C GLY A 303 18.81 -10.09 5.56
N GLU A 304 18.93 -9.43 4.43
CA GLU A 304 20.22 -9.18 3.77
C GLU A 304 20.55 -7.69 3.82
N ILE A 305 21.67 -7.34 4.45
CA ILE A 305 22.25 -6.00 4.33
C ILE A 305 23.21 -6.03 3.16
N THR A 306 22.86 -5.36 2.07
CA THR A 306 23.69 -5.30 0.87
C THR A 306 24.72 -4.19 0.99
N LEU A 307 25.87 -4.34 0.33
CA LEU A 307 26.87 -3.30 0.18
C LEU A 307 26.60 -2.55 -1.14
N ASP A 308 27.15 -1.36 -1.27
CA ASP A 308 27.17 -0.68 -2.56
C ASP A 308 27.99 -1.52 -3.52
N ASP A 309 27.40 -1.93 -4.64
CA ASP A 309 28.17 -2.39 -5.79
C ASP A 309 28.84 -1.12 -6.36
N HIS A 310 30.10 -0.89 -5.99
CA HIS A 310 30.94 0.15 -6.59
C HIS A 310 31.29 -0.22 -8.03
#